data_AF-A0A3D5KS31-F1
#
_entry.id   AF-A0A3D5KS31-F1
#
_cell.length_a   1.000
_cell.length_b   1.000
_cell.length_c   1.000
_cell.angle_alpha   90.00
_cell.angle_beta   90.00
_cell.angle_gamma   90.00
#
_symmetry.space_group_name_H-M   'P 1'
#
loop_
_entity.id
_entity.type
_entity.pdbx_description
1 polymer ?
#
loop_
_entity_poly.entity_id
_entity_poly.type
_entity_poly.pdbx_seq_one_letter_code
_entity_poly.pdbx_strand_id
1 'polypeptide(L)'
;MSSSISKPFTKPKKINIKNMKTQFNSNSHILFLVRAIAILSLALLAATRAFSQWRPNGKNFFVGTEIINSSRSFSITSDQPNMAGAHVLKGTKYAVIFGTRAITGKVRLGDYATTAKEPTFKANGYEVVSNFQPLQFLEEKPRVLEPYLTFSLEGTTIHTSGTYTAPPAAKTTGNASGSGSPCSCTCPNTPPSPPKPDPGPVPYSGKVVTTRGNVGVGLKLHIEKAHVFFNVFTEFKYGIALGNYSSTEALLNTYSLAQKGVDVGVSMGFVRNKSIVSKLRRTRFR
;
A
#
# COMPACT_ATOMS: atom_id res chain seq x y z
N MET A 1 34.13 -60.30 -21.53
CA MET A 1 34.31 -60.10 -20.07
C MET A 1 33.99 -58.65 -19.76
N SER A 2 32.80 -58.39 -19.22
CA SER A 2 32.26 -57.03 -19.00
C SER A 2 32.55 -56.64 -17.55
N SER A 3 33.49 -55.71 -17.33
CA SER A 3 33.77 -55.14 -16.02
C SER A 3 33.04 -53.80 -15.87
N SER A 4 31.87 -53.86 -15.22
CA SER A 4 31.07 -52.69 -14.86
C SER A 4 31.74 -51.94 -13.69
N ILE A 5 32.47 -50.86 -13.99
CA ILE A 5 33.00 -49.94 -12.99
C ILE A 5 31.94 -48.85 -12.75
N SER A 6 31.14 -49.04 -11.70
CA SER A 6 30.24 -48.03 -11.14
C SER A 6 31.07 -46.94 -10.46
N LYS A 7 31.25 -45.79 -11.13
CA LYS A 7 31.85 -44.63 -10.46
C LYS A 7 30.83 -43.97 -9.52
N PRO A 8 31.22 -43.64 -8.29
CA PRO A 8 30.32 -43.16 -7.26
C PRO A 8 29.82 -41.75 -7.60
N PHE A 9 28.49 -41.61 -7.58
CA PHE A 9 27.76 -40.36 -7.64
C PHE A 9 28.30 -39.39 -6.58
N THR A 10 29.14 -38.44 -6.99
CA THR A 10 29.59 -37.38 -6.09
C THR A 10 28.42 -36.41 -5.94
N LYS A 11 27.73 -36.50 -4.80
CA LYS A 11 26.56 -35.68 -4.48
C LYS A 11 26.86 -34.21 -4.78
N PRO A 12 25.96 -33.50 -5.49
CA PRO A 12 26.14 -32.07 -5.73
C PRO A 12 26.34 -31.37 -4.38
N LYS A 13 27.40 -30.56 -4.30
CA LYS A 13 27.71 -29.71 -3.16
C LYS A 13 26.48 -28.83 -2.95
N LYS A 14 25.68 -29.16 -1.93
CA LYS A 14 24.53 -28.36 -1.49
C LYS A 14 25.04 -26.93 -1.33
N ILE A 15 24.68 -26.05 -2.26
CA ILE A 15 24.72 -24.62 -2.02
C ILE A 15 23.83 -24.45 -0.79
N ASN A 16 24.45 -24.06 0.32
CA ASN A 16 23.79 -23.96 1.60
C ASN A 16 22.92 -22.70 1.60
N ILE A 17 21.84 -22.71 0.82
CA ILE A 17 20.74 -21.74 0.89
C ILE A 17 19.89 -22.06 2.14
N LYS A 18 20.52 -22.42 3.26
CA LYS A 18 19.82 -22.54 4.54
C LYS A 18 19.69 -21.20 5.27
N ASN A 19 20.42 -20.16 4.86
CA ASN A 19 20.50 -18.93 5.67
C ASN A 19 19.88 -17.66 5.07
N MET A 20 19.18 -17.74 3.93
CA MET A 20 18.24 -16.67 3.52
C MET A 20 16.82 -17.21 3.36
N LYS A 21 16.44 -18.15 4.23
CA LYS A 21 15.07 -18.15 4.73
C LYS A 21 15.05 -17.19 5.92
N THR A 22 14.97 -15.89 5.65
CA THR A 22 14.20 -15.03 6.54
C THR A 22 12.77 -15.54 6.42
N GLN A 23 12.46 -16.63 7.14
CA GLN A 23 11.09 -16.98 7.46
C GLN A 23 10.60 -15.81 8.31
N PHE A 24 10.13 -14.77 7.63
CA PHE A 24 9.24 -13.81 8.20
C PHE A 24 8.02 -14.62 8.62
N ASN A 25 8.06 -15.03 9.88
CA ASN A 25 7.01 -15.80 10.52
C ASN A 25 5.70 -15.07 10.24
N SER A 26 4.73 -15.72 9.60
CA SER A 26 3.43 -15.11 9.27
C SER A 26 2.77 -14.51 10.53
N ASN A 27 3.07 -15.09 11.69
CA ASN A 27 2.64 -14.60 13.00
C ASN A 27 3.23 -13.23 13.35
N SER A 28 4.44 -12.89 12.89
CA SER A 28 5.07 -11.59 13.14
C SER A 28 4.35 -10.44 12.45
N HIS A 29 3.77 -10.68 11.26
CA HIS A 29 2.99 -9.68 10.53
C HIS A 29 1.60 -9.51 11.11
N ILE A 30 0.93 -10.60 11.49
CA ILE A 30 -0.35 -10.52 12.21
C ILE A 30 -0.13 -9.75 13.51
N LEU A 31 0.95 -10.04 14.25
CA LEU A 31 1.30 -9.33 15.47
C LEU A 31 1.64 -7.85 15.20
N PHE A 32 2.35 -7.53 14.12
CA PHE A 32 2.64 -6.15 13.72
C PHE A 32 1.36 -5.39 13.36
N LEU A 33 0.45 -6.00 12.61
CA LEU A 33 -0.81 -5.40 12.16
C LEU A 33 -1.77 -5.22 13.35
N VAL A 34 -1.85 -6.19 14.25
CA VAL A 34 -2.58 -6.09 15.52
C VAL A 34 -1.97 -4.99 16.39
N ARG A 35 -0.64 -4.87 16.50
CA ARG A 35 0.02 -3.78 17.23
C ARG A 35 -0.23 -2.43 16.58
N ALA A 36 -0.19 -2.33 15.25
CA ALA A 36 -0.46 -1.11 14.53
C ALA A 36 -1.93 -0.67 14.71
N ILE A 37 -2.88 -1.60 14.64
CA ILE A 37 -4.29 -1.34 14.94
C ILE A 37 -4.46 -0.94 16.41
N ALA A 38 -3.81 -1.62 17.34
CA ALA A 38 -3.89 -1.30 18.76
C ALA A 38 -3.31 0.09 19.04
N ILE A 39 -2.13 0.41 18.51
CA ILE A 39 -1.49 1.73 18.63
C ILE A 39 -2.35 2.81 17.95
N LEU A 40 -2.88 2.54 16.76
CA LEU A 40 -3.77 3.48 16.08
C LEU A 40 -5.05 3.68 16.87
N SER A 41 -5.64 2.63 17.43
CA SER A 41 -6.84 2.70 18.28
C SER A 41 -6.55 3.45 19.57
N LEU A 42 -5.38 3.23 20.18
CA LEU A 42 -4.95 3.93 21.39
C LEU A 42 -4.65 5.40 21.09
N ALA A 43 -4.04 5.70 19.93
CA ALA A 43 -3.81 7.05 19.45
C ALA A 43 -5.13 7.74 19.10
N LEU A 44 -6.09 7.03 18.51
CA LEU A 44 -7.44 7.54 18.23
C LEU A 44 -8.20 7.78 19.55
N LEU A 45 -8.03 6.90 20.53
CA LEU A 45 -8.64 7.03 21.86
C LEU A 45 -8.00 8.18 22.66
N ALA A 46 -6.67 8.32 22.61
CA ALA A 46 -5.94 9.41 23.23
C ALA A 46 -6.25 10.73 22.52
N ALA A 47 -6.33 10.74 21.19
CA ALA A 47 -6.77 11.89 20.41
C ALA A 47 -8.22 12.24 20.75
N THR A 48 -9.16 11.30 20.76
CA THR A 48 -10.56 11.57 21.13
C THR A 48 -10.69 12.06 22.57
N ARG A 49 -9.88 11.54 23.51
CA ARG A 49 -9.82 12.05 24.90
C ARG A 49 -9.22 13.45 24.95
N ALA A 50 -8.09 13.70 24.30
CA ALA A 50 -7.48 15.01 24.18
C ALA A 50 -8.42 16.01 23.48
N PHE A 51 -9.15 15.62 22.44
CA PHE A 51 -10.19 16.41 21.77
C PHE A 51 -11.45 16.59 22.62
N SER A 52 -11.77 15.64 23.51
CA SER A 52 -12.88 15.77 24.44
C SER A 52 -12.55 16.76 25.56
N GLN A 53 -11.30 16.80 26.01
CA GLN A 53 -10.79 17.69 27.05
C GLN A 53 -10.40 19.07 26.50
N TRP A 54 -9.90 19.14 25.26
CA TRP A 54 -9.66 20.38 24.52
C TRP A 54 -10.96 20.93 23.93
N ARG A 55 -11.94 21.16 24.80
CA ARG A 55 -13.13 21.95 24.46
C ARG A 55 -13.23 23.14 25.41
N PRO A 56 -12.53 24.25 25.13
CA PRO A 56 -12.83 25.47 25.85
C PRO A 56 -14.22 26.02 25.48
N ASN A 57 -14.75 25.80 24.25
CA ASN A 57 -15.95 26.53 23.80
C ASN A 57 -16.80 25.78 22.74
N GLY A 58 -17.44 24.67 23.09
CA GLY A 58 -18.67 24.20 22.38
C GLY A 58 -18.63 23.94 20.87
N LYS A 59 -17.45 23.86 20.23
CA LYS A 59 -17.33 23.83 18.77
C LYS A 59 -17.97 22.59 18.12
N ASN A 60 -18.53 22.86 16.94
CA ASN A 60 -19.25 21.98 16.01
C ASN A 60 -18.48 20.69 15.71
N PHE A 61 -18.97 19.56 16.20
CA PHE A 61 -18.49 18.23 15.81
C PHE A 61 -19.30 17.77 14.61
N PHE A 62 -18.65 17.25 13.58
CA PHE A 62 -19.35 16.76 12.39
C PHE A 62 -19.08 15.28 12.13
N VAL A 63 -20.06 14.65 11.49
CA VAL A 63 -20.01 13.28 10.97
C VAL A 63 -20.62 13.28 9.58
N GLY A 64 -20.01 12.58 8.65
CA GLY A 64 -20.53 12.50 7.30
C GLY A 64 -19.89 11.41 6.47
N THR A 65 -20.16 11.47 5.17
CA THR A 65 -19.64 10.56 4.17
C THR A 65 -18.94 11.33 3.05
N GLU A 66 -18.04 10.66 2.35
CA GLU A 66 -17.23 11.23 1.27
C GLU A 66 -17.18 10.24 0.10
N ILE A 67 -17.30 10.76 -1.12
CA ILE A 67 -17.07 10.02 -2.37
C ILE A 67 -15.90 10.69 -3.08
N ILE A 68 -14.93 9.88 -3.50
CA ILE A 68 -13.63 10.35 -3.99
C ILE A 68 -13.32 9.66 -5.30
N ASN A 69 -13.05 10.44 -6.34
CA ASN A 69 -12.36 9.96 -7.52
C ASN A 69 -10.86 10.16 -7.31
N SER A 70 -10.14 9.05 -7.28
CA SER A 70 -8.71 9.01 -6.97
C SER A 70 -7.93 8.56 -8.20
N SER A 71 -6.89 9.32 -8.53
CA SER A 71 -5.91 8.95 -9.56
C SER A 71 -4.53 8.91 -8.94
N ARG A 72 -3.81 7.81 -9.13
CA ARG A 72 -2.53 7.54 -8.49
C ARG A 72 -1.54 7.02 -9.48
N SER A 73 -0.33 7.56 -9.46
CA SER A 73 0.81 7.05 -10.19
C SER A 73 1.82 6.45 -9.22
N PHE A 74 2.24 5.22 -9.46
CA PHE A 74 3.33 4.56 -8.74
C PHE A 74 4.17 3.80 -9.75
N SER A 75 5.45 3.62 -9.40
CA SER A 75 6.34 2.77 -10.18
C SER A 75 6.52 1.46 -9.45
N ILE A 76 6.28 0.36 -10.15
CA ILE A 76 6.65 -0.98 -9.69
C ILE A 76 8.03 -1.28 -10.23
N THR A 77 8.94 -1.66 -9.35
CA THR A 77 10.17 -2.34 -9.77
C THR A 77 9.97 -3.83 -9.55
N SER A 78 10.24 -4.63 -10.58
CA SER A 78 10.10 -6.08 -10.55
C SER A 78 11.10 -6.68 -11.52
N ASP A 79 11.61 -7.87 -11.21
CA ASP A 79 12.39 -8.69 -12.16
C ASP A 79 11.51 -9.22 -13.30
N GLN A 80 10.19 -9.10 -13.16
CA GLN A 80 9.24 -9.42 -14.20
C GLN A 80 9.08 -8.21 -15.13
N PRO A 81 9.57 -8.26 -16.39
CA PRO A 81 9.57 -7.11 -17.29
C PRO A 81 8.16 -6.59 -17.57
N ASN A 82 7.15 -7.48 -17.54
CA ASN A 82 5.75 -7.12 -17.75
C ASN A 82 5.15 -6.34 -16.57
N MET A 83 5.73 -6.44 -15.36
CA MET A 83 5.25 -5.72 -14.18
C MET A 83 6.01 -4.42 -13.92
N ALA A 84 7.24 -4.32 -14.42
CA ALA A 84 8.08 -3.15 -14.23
C ALA A 84 7.50 -1.91 -14.93
N GLY A 85 7.65 -0.75 -14.29
CA GLY A 85 7.32 0.54 -14.89
C GLY A 85 6.33 1.37 -14.08
N ALA A 86 6.02 2.54 -14.64
CA ALA A 86 5.06 3.47 -14.08
C ALA A 86 3.64 3.07 -14.45
N HIS A 87 2.81 2.85 -13.44
CA HIS A 87 1.40 2.50 -13.58
C HIS A 87 0.52 3.60 -13.02
N VAL A 88 -0.58 3.87 -13.73
CA VAL A 88 -1.62 4.79 -13.27
C VAL A 88 -2.85 3.97 -12.90
N LEU A 89 -3.18 4.01 -11.62
CA LEU A 89 -4.40 3.44 -11.06
C LEU A 89 -5.44 4.54 -10.92
N LYS A 90 -6.63 4.29 -11.47
CA LYS A 90 -7.81 5.12 -11.25
C LYS A 90 -8.83 4.32 -10.48
N GLY A 91 -9.52 4.99 -9.57
CA GLY A 91 -10.44 4.32 -8.67
C GLY A 91 -11.39 5.28 -7.98
N THR A 92 -12.40 4.69 -7.34
CA THR A 92 -13.35 5.40 -6.50
C THR A 92 -13.18 4.93 -5.07
N LYS A 93 -13.17 5.89 -4.13
CA LYS A 93 -13.19 5.60 -2.69
C LYS A 93 -14.47 6.14 -2.07
N TYR A 94 -14.86 5.47 -0.99
CA TYR A 94 -15.88 5.91 -0.07
C TYR A 94 -15.23 6.14 1.29
N ALA A 95 -15.63 7.19 1.98
CA ALA A 95 -15.12 7.47 3.32
C ALA A 95 -16.24 7.77 4.31
N VAL A 96 -15.98 7.41 5.56
CA VAL A 96 -16.65 8.00 6.72
C VAL A 96 -15.74 9.08 7.28
N ILE A 97 -16.30 10.25 7.55
CA ILE A 97 -15.56 11.40 8.10
C ILE A 97 -16.14 11.79 9.45
N PHE A 98 -15.25 12.16 10.37
CA PHE A 98 -15.62 12.60 11.70
C PHE A 98 -14.58 13.58 12.24
N GLY A 99 -15.01 14.51 13.09
CA GLY A 99 -14.09 15.39 13.79
C GLY A 99 -14.62 16.80 13.94
N THR A 100 -13.70 17.75 13.88
CA THR A 100 -13.96 19.18 14.03
C THR A 100 -13.47 19.91 12.79
N ARG A 101 -13.84 21.19 12.65
CA ARG A 101 -13.38 22.00 11.52
C ARG A 101 -11.86 22.11 11.41
N ALA A 102 -11.16 22.02 12.54
CA ALA A 102 -9.72 22.20 12.60
C ALA A 102 -8.94 20.89 12.37
N ILE A 103 -9.53 19.76 12.80
CA ILE A 103 -8.94 18.43 12.65
C ILE A 103 -10.04 17.43 12.29
N THR A 104 -9.87 16.77 11.15
CA THR A 104 -10.81 15.77 10.60
C THR A 104 -10.14 14.40 10.49
N GLY A 105 -10.74 13.38 11.10
CA GLY A 105 -10.40 11.99 10.85
C GLY A 105 -11.26 11.41 9.72
N LYS A 106 -10.67 10.56 8.88
CA LYS A 106 -11.37 9.82 7.82
C LYS A 106 -10.93 8.37 7.78
N VAL A 107 -11.86 7.49 7.47
CA VAL A 107 -11.58 6.08 7.12
C VAL A 107 -12.11 5.86 5.72
N ARG A 108 -11.22 5.50 4.79
CA ARG A 108 -11.47 5.35 3.35
C ARG A 108 -11.33 3.90 2.95
N LEU A 109 -12.24 3.44 2.10
CA LEU A 109 -12.20 2.16 1.40
C LEU A 109 -12.39 2.44 -0.08
N GLY A 110 -11.62 1.78 -0.94
CA GLY A 110 -11.80 1.96 -2.38
C GLY A 110 -11.06 0.94 -3.20
N ASP A 111 -11.49 0.85 -4.45
CA ASP A 111 -10.94 -0.07 -5.43
C ASP A 111 -10.32 0.72 -6.57
N TYR A 112 -9.25 0.17 -7.14
CA TYR A 112 -8.54 0.74 -8.27
C TYR A 112 -8.35 -0.30 -9.36
N ALA A 113 -8.37 0.19 -10.60
CA ALA A 113 -8.00 -0.57 -11.77
C ALA A 113 -6.93 0.17 -12.56
N THR A 114 -6.06 -0.59 -13.22
CA THR A 114 -5.14 -0.01 -14.20
C THR A 114 -5.90 0.43 -15.44
N THR A 115 -5.39 1.47 -16.11
CA THR A 115 -5.93 1.88 -17.42
C THR A 115 -5.28 1.09 -18.57
N ALA A 116 -4.17 0.38 -18.31
CA ALA A 116 -3.46 -0.40 -19.33
C ALA A 116 -4.18 -1.71 -19.65
N LYS A 117 -4.09 -2.17 -20.92
CA LYS A 117 -4.71 -3.44 -21.36
C LYS A 117 -4.05 -4.65 -20.70
N GLU A 118 -2.72 -4.65 -20.61
CA GLU A 118 -1.95 -5.69 -19.94
C GLU A 118 -0.66 -5.12 -19.31
N PRO A 119 -0.21 -5.66 -18.16
CA PRO A 119 -0.96 -6.57 -17.28
C PRO A 119 -2.11 -5.85 -16.55
N THR A 120 -3.21 -6.56 -16.29
CA THR A 120 -4.36 -6.02 -15.56
C THR A 120 -4.08 -6.05 -14.05
N PHE A 121 -4.05 -4.88 -13.41
CA PHE A 121 -3.99 -4.74 -11.95
C PHE A 121 -5.36 -4.40 -11.41
N LYS A 122 -5.82 -5.17 -10.42
CA LYS A 122 -6.91 -4.78 -9.53
C LYS A 122 -6.33 -4.55 -8.15
N ALA A 123 -6.63 -3.42 -7.53
CA ALA A 123 -6.15 -3.12 -6.19
C ALA A 123 -7.29 -2.70 -5.28
N ASN A 124 -7.31 -3.24 -4.07
CA ASN A 124 -8.23 -2.83 -3.02
C ASN A 124 -7.42 -2.11 -1.95
N GLY A 125 -7.89 -0.93 -1.53
CA GLY A 125 -7.19 -0.07 -0.59
C GLY A 125 -8.02 0.29 0.62
N TYR A 126 -7.38 0.32 1.79
CA TYR A 126 -7.89 0.97 2.99
C TYR A 126 -6.94 2.09 3.38
N GLU A 127 -7.49 3.22 3.82
CA GLU A 127 -6.69 4.39 4.17
C GLU A 127 -7.30 5.09 5.39
N VAL A 128 -6.48 5.34 6.41
CA VAL A 128 -6.86 6.14 7.57
C VAL A 128 -6.17 7.49 7.44
N VAL A 129 -6.96 8.56 7.48
CA VAL A 129 -6.52 9.93 7.16
C VAL A 129 -6.80 10.86 8.34
N SER A 130 -5.87 11.77 8.58
CA SER A 130 -6.03 12.93 9.44
C SER A 130 -5.77 14.20 8.61
N ASN A 131 -6.75 15.09 8.54
CA ASN A 131 -6.62 16.39 7.90
C ASN A 131 -6.53 17.48 8.96
N PHE A 132 -5.55 18.38 8.82
CA PHE A 132 -5.29 19.50 9.70
C PHE A 132 -5.52 20.82 8.95
N GLN A 133 -6.42 21.66 9.46
CA GLN A 133 -6.79 22.97 8.90
C GLN A 133 -6.19 24.11 9.76
N PRO A 134 -4.94 24.55 9.51
CA PRO A 134 -4.26 25.50 10.38
C PRO A 134 -5.00 26.84 10.51
N LEU A 135 -5.64 27.30 9.44
CA LEU A 135 -6.31 28.61 9.42
C LEU A 135 -7.53 28.69 10.37
N GLN A 136 -8.11 27.55 10.76
CA GLN A 136 -9.21 27.49 11.73
C GLN A 136 -8.79 27.85 13.16
N PHE A 137 -7.48 27.87 13.43
CA PHE A 137 -6.93 28.33 14.71
C PHE A 137 -6.65 29.83 14.73
N LEU A 138 -6.43 30.43 13.56
CA LEU A 138 -6.08 31.85 13.44
C LEU A 138 -7.32 32.75 13.37
N GLU A 139 -8.38 32.26 12.71
CA GLU A 139 -9.61 33.03 12.56
C GLU A 139 -10.82 32.21 12.99
N GLU A 140 -11.72 32.84 13.75
CA GLU A 140 -12.99 32.24 14.13
C GLU A 140 -14.06 32.33 13.03
N LYS A 141 -13.76 33.01 11.91
CA LYS A 141 -14.72 33.22 10.84
C LYS A 141 -14.83 31.98 9.93
N PRO A 142 -16.05 31.52 9.58
CA PRO A 142 -16.23 30.48 8.58
C PRO A 142 -15.67 30.96 7.24
N ARG A 143 -14.76 30.18 6.67
CA ARG A 143 -14.24 30.43 5.31
C ARG A 143 -14.87 29.44 4.35
N VAL A 144 -15.17 29.92 3.15
CA VAL A 144 -15.68 29.06 2.07
C VAL A 144 -14.55 28.21 1.50
N LEU A 145 -13.31 28.72 1.44
CA LEU A 145 -12.16 28.00 0.92
C LEU A 145 -11.11 27.79 2.01
N GLU A 146 -10.73 26.54 2.24
CA GLU A 146 -9.84 26.12 3.33
C GLU A 146 -8.70 25.25 2.79
N PRO A 147 -7.45 25.73 2.81
CA PRO A 147 -6.28 24.87 2.64
C PRO A 147 -6.10 23.99 3.87
N TYR A 148 -5.59 22.78 3.64
CA TYR A 148 -5.31 21.84 4.72
C TYR A 148 -4.11 20.94 4.40
N LEU A 149 -3.49 20.44 5.45
CA LEU A 149 -2.47 19.39 5.39
C LEU A 149 -3.14 18.04 5.65
N THR A 150 -2.68 17.00 4.98
CA THR A 150 -3.16 15.63 5.21
C THR A 150 -2.01 14.70 5.56
N PHE A 151 -2.27 13.83 6.53
CA PHE A 151 -1.40 12.74 6.93
C PHE A 151 -2.23 11.47 6.92
N SER A 152 -1.73 10.40 6.31
CA SER A 152 -2.49 9.16 6.24
C SER A 152 -1.61 7.93 6.28
N LEU A 153 -2.17 6.84 6.77
CA LEU A 153 -1.63 5.50 6.64
C LEU A 153 -2.53 4.70 5.70
N GLU A 154 -1.94 4.12 4.67
CA GLU A 154 -2.65 3.37 3.64
C GLU A 154 -2.13 1.94 3.56
N GLY A 155 -3.03 0.97 3.48
CA GLY A 155 -2.71 -0.38 3.05
C GLY A 155 -3.44 -0.71 1.75
N THR A 156 -2.69 -1.20 0.76
CA THR A 156 -3.21 -1.55 -0.56
C THR A 156 -2.83 -2.99 -0.89
N THR A 157 -3.82 -3.77 -1.32
CA THR A 157 -3.62 -5.13 -1.83
C THR A 157 -3.78 -5.12 -3.34
N ILE A 158 -2.70 -5.38 -4.06
CA ILE A 158 -2.66 -5.44 -5.52
C ILE A 158 -2.75 -6.91 -5.93
N HIS A 159 -3.82 -7.27 -6.61
CA HIS A 159 -3.96 -8.55 -7.28
C HIS A 159 -3.36 -8.45 -8.69
N THR A 160 -2.45 -9.36 -9.00
CA THR A 160 -1.79 -9.44 -10.31
C THR A 160 -1.86 -10.87 -10.82
N SER A 161 -2.13 -10.99 -12.11
CA SER A 161 -2.10 -12.24 -12.86
C SER A 161 -1.43 -11.98 -14.20
N GLY A 162 -0.66 -12.93 -14.69
CA GLY A 162 -0.01 -12.83 -15.99
C GLY A 162 0.77 -14.09 -16.32
N THR A 163 1.62 -14.00 -17.33
CA THR A 163 2.61 -15.01 -17.66
C THR A 163 4.01 -14.44 -17.48
N TYR A 164 4.95 -15.29 -17.08
CA TYR A 164 6.36 -14.94 -17.09
C TYR A 164 7.20 -16.02 -17.75
N THR A 165 8.27 -15.58 -18.40
CA THR A 165 9.32 -16.45 -18.92
C THR A 165 10.42 -16.49 -17.88
N ALA A 166 10.68 -17.64 -17.26
CA ALA A 166 11.77 -17.77 -16.31
C ALA A 166 13.09 -17.38 -16.99
N PRO A 167 14.00 -16.65 -16.31
CA PRO A 167 15.33 -16.42 -16.85
C PRO A 167 15.95 -17.77 -17.22
N PRO A 168 16.63 -17.89 -18.38
CA PRO A 168 17.33 -19.12 -18.72
C PRO A 168 18.26 -19.45 -17.57
N ALA A 169 18.13 -20.68 -17.03
CA ALA A 169 18.93 -21.13 -15.89
C ALA A 169 20.39 -20.76 -16.17
N ALA A 170 20.98 -19.92 -15.30
CA ALA A 170 22.32 -19.38 -15.52
C ALA A 170 23.22 -20.53 -15.94
N LYS A 171 23.74 -20.47 -17.18
CA LYS A 171 24.73 -21.45 -17.63
C LYS A 171 25.83 -21.36 -16.58
N THR A 172 25.99 -22.42 -15.79
CA THR A 172 27.14 -22.56 -14.91
C THR A 172 28.34 -22.59 -15.84
N THR A 173 28.91 -21.43 -16.14
CA THR A 173 30.24 -21.30 -16.70
C THR A 173 31.13 -21.91 -15.64
N GLY A 174 31.41 -23.20 -15.81
CA GLY A 174 32.40 -23.90 -15.06
C GLY A 174 33.71 -23.18 -15.31
N ASN A 175 34.04 -22.22 -14.46
CA ASN A 175 35.43 -21.89 -14.20
C ASN A 175 36.01 -23.16 -13.58
N ALA A 176 36.44 -24.06 -14.46
CA ALA A 176 37.40 -25.08 -14.13
C ALA A 176 38.68 -24.32 -13.73
N SER A 177 38.72 -23.89 -12.48
CA SER A 177 39.97 -23.50 -11.82
C SER A 177 40.79 -24.76 -11.77
N GLY A 178 41.60 -24.97 -12.80
CA GLY A 178 42.55 -26.05 -12.91
C GLY A 178 43.52 -25.98 -11.75
N SER A 179 43.32 -26.83 -10.76
CA SER A 179 44.43 -27.37 -9.97
C SER A 179 44.91 -28.59 -10.73
N GLY A 180 46.14 -28.51 -11.23
CA GLY A 180 46.70 -29.42 -12.20
C GLY A 180 46.66 -30.89 -11.79
N SER A 181 46.19 -31.73 -12.72
CA SER A 181 46.57 -33.13 -12.78
C SER A 181 46.82 -33.49 -14.25
N PRO A 182 48.06 -33.84 -14.64
CA PRO A 182 48.44 -34.02 -16.03
C PRO A 182 48.11 -35.45 -16.48
N CYS A 183 46.85 -35.75 -16.78
CA CYS A 183 46.46 -36.98 -17.47
C CYS A 183 45.31 -36.66 -18.43
N SER A 184 45.65 -36.17 -19.63
CA SER A 184 44.69 -35.90 -20.70
C SER A 184 44.34 -37.18 -21.44
N CYS A 185 43.29 -37.86 -21.00
CA CYS A 185 42.60 -38.84 -21.84
C CYS A 185 41.46 -38.10 -22.57
N THR A 186 41.74 -37.62 -23.77
CA THR A 186 40.75 -37.02 -24.67
C THR A 186 39.81 -38.12 -25.14
N CYS A 187 38.63 -38.25 -24.55
CA CYS A 187 37.58 -39.11 -25.11
C CYS A 187 37.04 -38.45 -26.38
N PRO A 188 37.17 -39.09 -27.57
CA PRO A 188 36.52 -38.59 -28.77
C PRO A 188 35.01 -38.89 -28.68
N ASN A 189 34.20 -37.90 -29.01
CA ASN A 189 32.81 -38.07 -29.49
C ASN A 189 31.73 -38.39 -28.44
N THR A 190 31.53 -37.54 -27.43
CA THR A 190 30.18 -37.38 -26.86
C THR A 190 29.36 -36.49 -27.81
N PRO A 191 28.22 -36.97 -28.35
CA PRO A 191 27.34 -36.13 -29.14
C PRO A 191 26.93 -34.89 -28.36
N PRO A 192 26.84 -33.71 -28.98
CA PRO A 192 26.32 -32.53 -28.31
C PRO A 192 24.94 -32.86 -27.75
N SER A 193 24.75 -32.67 -26.44
CA SER A 193 23.43 -32.82 -25.85
C SER A 193 22.44 -31.90 -26.57
N PRO A 194 21.22 -32.37 -26.86
CA PRO A 194 20.21 -31.54 -27.50
C PRO A 194 20.05 -30.23 -26.72
N PRO A 195 19.89 -29.09 -27.40
CA PRO A 195 19.59 -27.84 -26.72
C PRO A 195 18.36 -28.05 -25.85
N LYS A 196 18.48 -27.71 -24.56
CA LYS A 196 17.34 -27.76 -23.63
C LYS A 196 16.29 -26.79 -24.17
N PRO A 197 15.02 -27.18 -24.30
CA PRO A 197 13.97 -26.29 -24.76
C PRO A 197 13.96 -25.02 -23.90
N ASP A 198 13.78 -23.87 -24.55
CA ASP A 198 13.57 -22.62 -23.83
C ASP A 198 12.35 -22.77 -22.91
N PRO A 199 12.44 -22.33 -21.64
CA PRO A 199 11.31 -22.43 -20.73
C PRO A 199 10.14 -21.63 -21.32
N GLY A 200 9.04 -22.33 -21.62
CA GLY A 200 7.81 -21.68 -22.07
C GLY A 200 7.25 -20.72 -21.02
N PRO A 201 6.34 -19.81 -21.42
CA PRO A 201 5.69 -18.89 -20.49
C PRO A 201 4.90 -19.66 -19.42
N VAL A 202 5.15 -19.34 -18.15
CA VAL A 202 4.47 -19.93 -17.00
C VAL A 202 3.45 -18.93 -16.46
N PRO A 203 2.16 -19.29 -16.32
CA PRO A 203 1.18 -18.41 -15.70
C PRO A 203 1.48 -18.22 -14.21
N TYR A 204 1.26 -17.00 -13.72
CA TYR A 204 1.32 -16.68 -12.29
C TYR A 204 0.06 -15.92 -11.85
N SER A 205 -0.31 -16.14 -10.60
CA SER A 205 -1.34 -15.36 -9.90
C SER A 205 -0.85 -15.11 -8.49
N GLY A 206 -0.91 -13.86 -8.06
CA GLY A 206 -0.40 -13.46 -6.76
C GLY A 206 -0.98 -12.14 -6.28
N LYS A 207 -0.65 -11.81 -5.02
CA LYS A 207 -0.98 -10.53 -4.42
C LYS A 207 0.26 -9.88 -3.82
N VAL A 208 0.35 -8.57 -3.99
CA VAL A 208 1.33 -7.71 -3.33
C VAL A 208 0.57 -6.78 -2.38
N VAL A 209 0.87 -6.87 -1.09
CA VAL A 209 0.32 -5.98 -0.06
C VAL A 209 1.37 -4.93 0.25
N THR A 210 1.00 -3.66 0.14
CA THR A 210 1.89 -2.53 0.40
C THR A 210 1.29 -1.64 1.48
N THR A 211 2.09 -1.31 2.49
CA THR A 211 1.74 -0.32 3.52
C THR A 211 2.51 0.97 3.24
N ARG A 212 1.82 2.12 3.28
CA ARG A 212 2.40 3.42 2.96
C ARG A 212 2.00 4.49 3.98
N GLY A 213 2.93 5.40 4.25
CA GLY A 213 2.66 6.67 4.90
C GLY A 213 2.55 7.74 3.83
N ASN A 214 1.48 8.53 3.85
CA ASN A 214 1.30 9.64 2.93
C ASN A 214 1.27 10.98 3.67
N VAL A 215 1.86 11.99 3.03
CA VAL A 215 1.73 13.39 3.37
C VAL A 215 1.15 14.11 2.15
N GLY A 216 0.28 15.08 2.38
CA GLY A 216 -0.33 15.81 1.29
C GLY A 216 -0.83 17.19 1.67
N VAL A 217 -1.25 17.91 0.65
CA VAL A 217 -1.86 19.24 0.75
C VAL A 217 -3.16 19.24 -0.04
N GLY A 218 -4.16 19.93 0.47
CA GLY A 218 -5.45 20.00 -0.20
C GLY A 218 -6.13 21.34 -0.04
N LEU A 219 -7.11 21.56 -0.90
CA LEU A 219 -8.03 22.68 -0.87
C LEU A 219 -9.44 22.13 -0.75
N LYS A 220 -10.21 22.69 0.17
CA LYS A 220 -11.61 22.31 0.44
C LYS A 220 -12.49 23.54 0.34
N LEU A 221 -13.49 23.49 -0.54
CA LEU A 221 -14.61 24.39 -0.56
C LEU A 221 -15.67 23.87 0.42
N HIS A 222 -15.97 24.61 1.48
CA HIS A 222 -16.89 24.26 2.55
C HIS A 222 -18.14 25.13 2.53
N ILE A 223 -19.30 24.50 2.44
CA ILE A 223 -20.62 25.14 2.53
C ILE A 223 -21.35 24.50 3.70
N GLU A 224 -21.77 25.31 4.67
CA GLU A 224 -22.55 24.87 5.83
C GLU A 224 -23.85 25.65 5.89
N LYS A 225 -24.98 24.95 5.97
CA LYS A 225 -26.31 25.56 6.16
C LYS A 225 -27.05 24.80 7.25
N ALA A 226 -27.43 25.53 8.30
CA ALA A 226 -28.06 25.00 9.52
C ALA A 226 -27.22 23.92 10.22
N HIS A 227 -27.50 22.64 9.95
CA HIS A 227 -26.82 21.49 10.56
C HIS A 227 -26.30 20.51 9.52
N VAL A 228 -26.21 20.93 8.26
CA VAL A 228 -25.69 20.13 7.16
C VAL A 228 -24.48 20.83 6.59
N PHE A 229 -23.45 20.06 6.27
CA PHE A 229 -22.30 20.55 5.51
C PHE A 229 -22.21 19.82 4.16
N PHE A 230 -21.66 20.53 3.20
CA PHE A 230 -21.26 20.05 1.90
C PHE A 230 -19.86 20.56 1.60
N ASN A 231 -18.98 19.68 1.15
CA ASN A 231 -17.64 20.04 0.72
C ASN A 231 -17.36 19.54 -0.69
N VAL A 232 -16.62 20.35 -1.44
CA VAL A 232 -15.88 19.91 -2.62
C VAL A 232 -14.40 20.06 -2.30
N PHE A 233 -13.57 19.07 -2.61
CA PHE A 233 -12.15 19.15 -2.28
C PHE A 233 -11.26 18.53 -3.36
N THR A 234 -10.02 18.98 -3.36
CA THR A 234 -8.91 18.41 -4.11
C THR A 234 -7.72 18.23 -3.18
N GLU A 235 -7.01 17.11 -3.31
CA GLU A 235 -5.95 16.70 -2.38
C GLU A 235 -4.81 16.05 -3.18
N PHE A 236 -3.62 16.63 -3.07
CA PHE A 236 -2.39 16.10 -3.64
C PHE A 236 -1.61 15.36 -2.57
N LYS A 237 -1.15 14.15 -2.88
CA LYS A 237 -0.45 13.27 -1.95
C LYS A 237 0.87 12.80 -2.49
N TYR A 238 1.82 12.69 -1.58
CA TYR A 238 3.06 11.96 -1.75
C TYR A 238 3.11 10.81 -0.74
N GLY A 239 3.24 9.58 -1.24
CA GLY A 239 3.26 8.36 -0.47
C GLY A 239 4.62 7.69 -0.47
N ILE A 240 5.10 7.33 0.72
CA ILE A 240 6.35 6.60 0.93
C ILE A 240 6.00 5.17 1.35
N ALA A 241 6.60 4.19 0.69
CA ALA A 241 6.43 2.78 1.06
C ALA A 241 7.09 2.52 2.42
N LEU A 242 6.30 1.98 3.36
CA LEU A 242 6.76 1.59 4.69
C LEU A 242 7.02 0.08 4.79
N GLY A 243 6.39 -0.71 3.93
CA GLY A 243 6.60 -2.15 3.85
C GLY A 243 5.84 -2.77 2.69
N ASN A 244 6.38 -3.87 2.18
CA ASN A 244 5.77 -4.67 1.11
C ASN A 244 5.76 -6.14 1.52
N TYR A 245 4.72 -6.85 1.12
CA TYR A 245 4.58 -8.29 1.31
C TYR A 245 4.06 -8.90 0.01
N SER A 246 4.67 -10.01 -0.41
CA SER A 246 4.30 -10.73 -1.63
C SER A 246 3.87 -12.15 -1.29
N SER A 247 2.80 -12.63 -1.92
CA SER A 247 2.27 -13.98 -1.66
C SER A 247 2.99 -15.11 -2.39
N THR A 248 3.79 -14.79 -3.41
CA THR A 248 4.46 -15.78 -4.27
C THR A 248 5.93 -15.46 -4.46
N GLU A 249 6.75 -16.49 -4.67
CA GLU A 249 8.19 -16.33 -4.92
C GLU A 249 8.48 -15.48 -6.16
N ALA A 250 7.63 -15.59 -7.18
CA ALA A 250 7.71 -14.80 -8.42
C ALA A 250 7.59 -13.28 -8.18
N LEU A 251 7.09 -12.86 -7.02
CA LEU A 251 6.87 -11.46 -6.65
C LEU A 251 7.79 -10.99 -5.50
N LEU A 252 8.77 -11.80 -5.07
CA LEU A 252 9.64 -11.46 -3.94
C LEU A 252 10.48 -10.20 -4.19
N ASN A 253 10.87 -9.96 -5.44
CA ASN A 253 11.63 -8.77 -5.85
C ASN A 253 10.73 -7.65 -6.39
N THR A 254 9.41 -7.76 -6.18
CA THR A 254 8.45 -6.75 -6.60
C THR A 254 8.21 -5.77 -5.46
N TYR A 255 8.58 -4.52 -5.64
CA TYR A 255 8.32 -3.45 -4.68
C TYR A 255 7.78 -2.20 -5.35
N SER A 256 6.89 -1.51 -4.64
CA SER A 256 6.43 -0.20 -5.05
C SER A 256 7.40 0.87 -4.59
N LEU A 257 7.76 1.76 -5.51
CA LEU A 257 8.43 3.02 -5.20
C LEU A 257 7.43 4.06 -4.65
N ALA A 258 7.91 5.29 -4.48
CA ALA A 258 7.09 6.44 -4.10
C ALA A 258 5.86 6.59 -4.99
N GLN A 259 4.74 6.95 -4.37
CA GLN A 259 3.47 7.16 -5.06
C GLN A 259 3.12 8.65 -5.05
N LYS A 260 2.63 9.15 -6.18
CA LYS A 260 1.95 10.45 -6.25
C LYS A 260 0.46 10.21 -6.48
N GLY A 261 -0.39 10.94 -5.77
CA GLY A 261 -1.83 10.80 -5.86
C GLY A 261 -2.53 12.14 -5.94
N VAL A 262 -3.65 12.15 -6.67
CA VAL A 262 -4.61 13.26 -6.69
C VAL A 262 -5.98 12.67 -6.36
N ASP A 263 -6.57 13.16 -5.29
CA ASP A 263 -7.90 12.81 -4.83
C ASP A 263 -8.81 14.03 -5.06
N VAL A 264 -9.87 13.87 -5.86
CA VAL A 264 -10.92 14.88 -6.05
C VAL A 264 -12.22 14.29 -5.57
N GLY A 265 -12.96 15.00 -4.73
CA GLY A 265 -14.17 14.43 -4.16
C GLY A 265 -15.14 15.43 -3.58
N VAL A 266 -16.24 14.86 -3.11
CA VAL A 266 -17.30 15.56 -2.41
C VAL A 266 -17.56 14.88 -1.08
N SER A 267 -17.83 15.67 -0.04
CA SER A 267 -18.33 15.13 1.23
C SER A 267 -19.58 15.85 1.69
N MET A 268 -20.43 15.14 2.40
CA MET A 268 -21.66 15.68 2.97
C MET A 268 -21.92 15.05 4.33
N GLY A 269 -22.64 15.75 5.20
CA GLY A 269 -23.00 15.20 6.49
C GLY A 269 -23.62 16.22 7.41
N PHE A 270 -23.62 15.88 8.70
CA PHE A 270 -24.29 16.65 9.73
C PHE A 270 -23.31 17.29 10.71
N VAL A 271 -23.66 18.48 11.15
CA VAL A 271 -22.93 19.25 12.16
C VAL A 271 -23.75 19.26 13.44
N ARG A 272 -23.22 18.64 14.50
CA ARG A 272 -23.86 18.65 15.81
C ARG A 272 -23.46 19.92 16.57
N ASN A 273 -24.38 20.88 16.61
CA ASN A 273 -24.23 22.08 17.43
C ASN A 273 -24.75 21.81 18.86
N LYS A 274 -23.85 21.76 19.86
CA LYS A 274 -24.25 21.52 21.25
C LYS A 274 -24.84 22.76 21.95
N SER A 275 -24.72 23.97 21.38
CA SER A 275 -25.10 25.20 22.09
C SER A 275 -26.62 25.39 22.28
N ILE A 276 -27.44 24.79 21.41
CA ILE A 276 -28.90 24.92 21.48
C ILE A 276 -29.48 24.00 22.57
N VAL A 277 -28.90 22.81 22.76
CA VAL A 277 -29.39 21.82 23.74
C VAL A 277 -29.18 22.31 25.18
N SER A 278 -28.11 23.07 25.45
CA SER A 278 -27.86 23.62 26.79
C SER A 278 -28.78 24.80 27.14
N LYS A 279 -29.20 25.61 26.15
CA LYS A 279 -30.17 26.70 26.37
C LYS A 279 -31.59 26.19 26.62
N LEU A 280 -32.02 25.12 25.93
CA LEU A 280 -33.34 24.51 26.13
C LEU A 280 -33.49 23.77 27.47
N ARG A 281 -32.40 23.27 28.06
CA ARG A 281 -32.47 22.64 29.40
C ARG A 281 -32.57 23.64 30.55
N ARG A 282 -32.08 24.87 30.40
CA ARG A 282 -32.15 25.88 31.47
C ARG A 282 -33.53 26.55 31.60
N THR A 283 -34.38 26.47 30.58
CA THR A 283 -35.70 27.12 30.57
C THR A 283 -36.85 26.24 31.05
N ARG A 284 -36.66 24.92 31.24
CA ARG A 284 -37.71 24.01 31.74
C ARG A 284 -37.72 23.80 33.26
N PHE A 285 -36.82 24.44 34.00
CA PHE A 285 -36.74 24.32 35.47
C PHE A 285 -36.83 25.69 36.16
N ARG A 286 -37.58 26.62 35.58
CA ARG A 286 -38.01 27.83 36.27
C ARG A 286 -39.52 27.85 36.34
#